data_AF-A0A125DMH1-F1
#
_entry.id   AF-A0A125DMH1-F1
#
_cell.length_a   1.000
_cell.length_b   1.000
_cell.length_c   1.000
_cell.angle_alpha   90.00
_cell.angle_beta   90.00
_cell.angle_gamma   90.00
#
_symmetry.space_group_name_H-M   'P 1'
#
loop_
_entity.id
_entity.type
_entity.pdbx_description
1 polymer ?
#
loop_
_entity_poly.entity_id
_entity_poly.type
_entity_poly.pdbx_seq_one_letter_code
_entity_poly.pdbx_strand_id
1 'polypeptide(L)'
;MYREHFYIGLYFAKQIQLADGQSLFDFLVKCSQKMDPLNSAELGFDKDGKMYFDMQYFPVLAHTGSGNLDDMNVIFERHGDVITARSPFFSTSILKSADYMSRHGLACAK
;
A
#
# COMPACT_ATOMS: atom_id res chain seq x y z
N MET A 1 3.85 -17.74 -11.55
CA MET A 1 3.84 -16.32 -11.95
C MET A 1 3.45 -15.40 -10.78
N TYR A 2 2.27 -15.56 -10.16
CA TYR A 2 1.84 -14.73 -9.00
C TYR A 2 2.81 -14.63 -7.81
N ARG A 3 3.56 -15.70 -7.50
CA ARG A 3 4.47 -15.74 -6.35
C ARG A 3 5.65 -14.78 -6.46
N GLU A 4 6.15 -14.53 -7.68
CA GLU A 4 7.28 -13.63 -7.90
C GLU A 4 6.86 -12.17 -7.70
N HIS A 5 5.74 -11.77 -8.31
CA HIS A 5 5.18 -10.43 -8.16
C HIS A 5 4.87 -10.12 -6.68
N PHE A 6 4.43 -11.12 -5.91
CA PHE A 6 4.23 -10.99 -4.47
C PHE A 6 5.52 -10.65 -3.71
N TYR A 7 6.60 -11.41 -3.91
CA TYR A 7 7.84 -11.13 -3.20
C TYR A 7 8.49 -9.81 -3.65
N ILE A 8 8.38 -9.45 -4.93
CA ILE A 8 8.82 -8.14 -5.43
C ILE A 8 7.97 -7.02 -4.80
N GLY A 9 6.66 -7.22 -4.69
CA GLY A 9 5.74 -6.31 -3.99
C GLY A 9 6.15 -6.10 -2.53
N LEU A 10 6.47 -7.16 -1.80
CA LEU A 10 6.96 -7.08 -0.41
C LEU A 10 8.34 -6.41 -0.32
N TYR A 11 9.21 -6.62 -1.30
CA TYR A 11 10.51 -5.95 -1.36
C TYR A 11 10.32 -4.43 -1.50
N PHE A 12 9.44 -3.97 -2.38
CA PHE A 12 9.13 -2.55 -2.50
C PHE A 12 8.39 -1.99 -1.28
N ALA A 13 7.50 -2.77 -0.65
CA ALA A 13 6.80 -2.34 0.56
C ALA A 13 7.77 -1.97 1.71
N LYS A 14 8.94 -2.62 1.78
CA LYS A 14 9.98 -2.27 2.77
C LYS A 14 10.67 -0.94 2.50
N GLN A 15 10.59 -0.44 1.27
CA GLN A 15 11.24 0.80 0.83
C GLN A 15 10.28 1.99 0.83
N ILE A 16 8.97 1.75 0.82
CA ILE A 16 7.95 2.79 0.90
C ILE A 16 7.83 3.22 2.36
N GLN A 17 8.20 4.47 2.65
CA GLN A 17 7.98 5.11 3.94
C GLN A 17 6.60 5.77 3.96
N LEU A 18 5.83 5.48 5.00
CA LEU A 18 4.54 6.10 5.26
C LEU A 18 4.73 7.45 5.97
N ALA A 19 3.67 8.26 5.99
CA ALA A 19 3.70 9.59 6.59
C ALA A 19 3.98 9.61 8.10
N ASP A 20 3.70 8.51 8.79
CA ASP A 20 3.98 8.31 10.22
C ASP A 20 5.39 7.75 10.49
N GLY A 21 6.20 7.54 9.46
CA GLY A 21 7.59 7.12 9.55
C GLY A 21 7.83 5.62 9.62
N GLN A 22 6.78 4.78 9.54
CA GLN A 22 6.95 3.33 9.40
C GLN A 22 7.02 2.92 7.92
N SER A 23 7.59 1.75 7.63
CA SER A 23 7.52 1.19 6.29
C SER A 23 6.12 0.66 5.98
N LEU A 24 5.71 0.67 4.71
CA LEU A 24 4.47 0.03 4.27
C LEU A 24 4.45 -1.46 4.65
N PHE A 25 5.59 -2.14 4.58
CA PHE A 25 5.73 -3.52 5.03
C PHE A 25 5.38 -3.68 6.52
N ASP A 26 5.90 -2.82 7.38
CA ASP A 26 5.59 -2.87 8.82
C ASP A 26 4.11 -2.60 9.08
N PHE A 27 3.52 -1.65 8.35
CA PHE A 27 2.09 -1.38 8.40
C PHE A 27 1.25 -2.61 8.00
N LEU A 28 1.59 -3.26 6.88
CA LEU A 28 0.92 -4.47 6.43
C LEU A 28 1.06 -5.61 7.44
N VAL A 29 2.23 -5.79 8.03
CA VAL A 29 2.49 -6.86 9.02
C VAL A 29 1.80 -6.57 10.35
N LYS A 30 1.76 -5.33 10.82
CA LYS A 30 1.28 -4.99 12.17
C LYS A 30 -0.21 -4.63 12.19
N CYS A 31 -0.72 -4.00 11.14
CA CYS A 31 -2.02 -3.36 11.15
C CYS A 31 -3.09 -4.13 10.36
N SER A 32 -2.68 -4.81 9.28
CA SER A 32 -3.59 -5.65 8.48
C SER A 32 -3.95 -6.95 9.21
N GLN A 33 -5.19 -7.41 9.08
CA GLN A 33 -5.61 -8.72 9.62
C GLN A 33 -4.77 -9.88 9.05
N LYS A 34 -4.45 -9.82 7.75
CA LYS A 34 -3.67 -10.81 7.02
C LYS A 34 -2.76 -10.14 5.98
N MET A 35 -1.71 -10.83 5.58
CA MET A 35 -0.92 -10.44 4.41
C MET A 35 -1.61 -10.99 3.16
N ASP A 36 -2.15 -10.12 2.32
CA ASP A 36 -2.87 -10.55 1.13
C ASP A 36 -1.89 -11.10 0.06
N PRO A 37 -2.13 -12.30 -0.50
CA PRO A 37 -1.26 -12.88 -1.53
C PRO A 37 -1.33 -12.13 -2.87
N LEU A 38 -2.29 -11.23 -3.06
CA LEU A 38 -2.42 -10.37 -4.24
C LEU A 38 -1.60 -9.10 -4.13
N ASN A 39 -0.98 -8.81 -2.98
CA ASN A 39 0.03 -7.75 -2.90
C ASN A 39 1.09 -7.99 -3.98
N SER A 40 1.36 -7.00 -4.81
CA SER A 40 2.16 -7.21 -6.02
C SER A 40 2.96 -5.98 -6.41
N ALA A 41 3.99 -6.22 -7.23
CA ALA A 41 4.64 -5.19 -8.01
C ALA A 41 4.98 -5.75 -9.40
N GLU A 42 4.71 -4.97 -10.44
CA GLU A 42 4.87 -5.36 -11.84
C GLU A 42 5.58 -4.26 -12.63
N LEU A 43 6.41 -4.65 -13.59
CA LEU A 43 7.08 -3.71 -14.50
C LEU A 43 6.10 -3.25 -15.59
N GLY A 44 5.92 -1.93 -15.68
CA GLY A 44 5.15 -1.27 -16.73
C GLY A 44 6.00 -0.31 -17.57
N PHE A 45 5.41 0.16 -18.67
CA PHE A 45 5.98 1.19 -19.52
C PHE A 45 4.95 2.31 -19.72
N ASP A 46 5.37 3.56 -19.53
CA ASP A 46 4.50 4.72 -19.77
C ASP A 46 4.32 4.99 -21.27
N LYS A 47 3.56 6.05 -21.60
CA LYS A 47 3.29 6.43 -23.00
C LYS A 47 4.54 6.84 -23.78
N ASP A 48 5.60 7.25 -23.07
CA ASP A 48 6.88 7.65 -23.66
C ASP A 48 7.88 6.48 -23.68
N GLY A 49 7.46 5.27 -23.29
CA GLY A 49 8.29 4.07 -23.23
C GLY A 49 9.23 4.01 -22.02
N LYS A 50 9.03 4.85 -21.00
CA LYS A 50 9.84 4.81 -19.78
C LYS A 50 9.29 3.76 -18.83
N MET A 51 10.22 3.00 -18.24
CA MET A 51 9.89 1.98 -17.25
C MET A 51 9.37 2.58 -15.96
N TYR A 52 8.38 1.91 -15.37
CA TYR A 52 7.92 2.16 -14.00
C TYR A 52 7.50 0.84 -13.34
N PHE A 53 7.39 0.84 -12.02
CA PHE A 53 6.76 -0.27 -11.31
C PHE A 53 5.37 0.14 -10.86
N ASP A 54 4.35 -0.61 -11.27
CA ASP A 54 3.01 -0.54 -10.67
C ASP A 54 2.98 -1.45 -9.45
N MET A 55 2.48 -0.95 -8.33
CA MET A 55 2.53 -1.66 -7.05
C MET A 55 1.16 -1.55 -6.39
N GLN A 56 0.62 -2.70 -5.97
CA GLN A 56 -0.71 -2.78 -5.40
C GLN A 56 -0.68 -3.58 -4.09
N TYR A 57 -1.38 -3.06 -3.08
CA TYR A 57 -1.43 -3.65 -1.75
C TYR A 57 -2.85 -3.63 -1.20
N PHE A 58 -3.20 -4.68 -0.46
CA PHE A 58 -4.54 -4.92 0.07
C PHE A 58 -4.54 -5.08 1.60
N PRO A 59 -4.26 -4.02 2.39
CA PRO A 59 -4.41 -4.09 3.84
C PRO A 59 -5.88 -4.25 4.24
N VAL A 60 -6.14 -5.22 5.12
CA VAL A 60 -7.45 -5.45 5.74
C VAL A 60 -7.50 -4.71 7.07
N LEU A 61 -8.30 -3.65 7.14
CA LEU A 61 -8.36 -2.74 8.29
C LEU A 61 -9.75 -2.77 8.92
N ALA A 62 -9.86 -2.34 10.18
CA ALA A 62 -11.13 -2.28 10.89
C ALA A 62 -11.69 -0.85 10.90
N HIS A 63 -13.00 -0.68 10.76
CA HIS A 63 -13.64 0.61 10.99
C HIS A 63 -13.74 0.91 12.50
N THR A 64 -13.37 2.11 12.91
CA THR A 64 -13.34 2.52 14.33
C THR A 64 -14.70 2.50 15.03
N GLY A 65 -15.80 2.65 14.28
CA GLY A 65 -17.17 2.67 14.84
C GLY A 65 -17.87 1.32 14.89
N SER A 66 -17.65 0.46 13.89
CA SER A 66 -18.36 -0.82 13.77
C SER A 66 -17.50 -2.05 14.03
N GLY A 67 -16.17 -1.93 13.94
CA GLY A 67 -15.25 -3.06 13.93
C GLY A 67 -15.32 -3.90 12.65
N ASN A 68 -16.12 -3.50 11.65
CA ASN A 68 -16.20 -4.19 10.36
C ASN A 68 -14.86 -4.08 9.64
N LEU A 69 -14.48 -5.17 8.99
CA LEU A 69 -13.26 -5.25 8.20
C LEU A 69 -13.51 -4.76 6.79
N ASP A 70 -12.56 -3.99 6.26
CA ASP A 70 -12.56 -3.52 4.89
C ASP A 70 -11.20 -3.77 4.23
N ASP A 71 -11.24 -4.23 2.98
CA ASP A 71 -10.07 -4.46 2.15
C ASP A 71 -9.70 -3.15 1.45
N MET A 72 -8.70 -2.45 1.98
CA MET A 72 -8.25 -1.21 1.37
C MET A 72 -7.42 -1.50 0.13
N ASN A 73 -7.66 -0.77 -0.95
CA ASN A 73 -6.80 -0.84 -2.13
C ASN A 73 -5.78 0.30 -2.13
N VAL A 74 -4.51 -0.02 -1.97
CA VAL A 74 -3.38 0.92 -1.94
C VAL A 74 -2.55 0.73 -3.20
N ILE A 75 -2.53 1.74 -4.07
CA ILE A 75 -1.86 1.67 -5.36
C ILE A 75 -0.77 2.74 -5.44
N PHE A 76 0.42 2.34 -5.88
CA PHE A 76 1.58 3.20 -6.07
C PHE A 76 2.23 2.94 -7.43
N GLU A 77 2.72 4.01 -8.05
CA GLU A 77 3.67 3.92 -9.15
C GLU A 77 5.06 4.33 -8.64
N ARG A 78 6.10 3.66 -9.13
CA ARG A 78 7.49 4.05 -8.87
C ARG A 78 8.21 4.33 -10.18
N HIS A 79 8.73 5.55 -10.30
CA HIS A 79 9.61 5.99 -11.38
C HIS A 79 10.99 6.36 -10.80
N GLY A 80 11.97 5.48 -10.92
CA GLY A 80 13.27 5.66 -10.26
C GLY A 80 13.11 5.74 -8.74
N ASP A 81 13.43 6.89 -8.14
CA ASP A 81 13.28 7.13 -6.70
C ASP A 81 11.98 7.83 -6.31
N VAL A 82 11.15 8.19 -7.30
CA VAL A 82 9.88 8.87 -7.06
C VAL A 82 8.77 7.84 -6.90
N ILE A 83 8.04 7.93 -5.79
CA ILE A 83 6.86 7.12 -5.52
C ILE A 83 5.64 8.04 -5.56
N THR A 84 4.64 7.66 -6.36
CA THR A 84 3.40 8.41 -6.51
C THR A 84 2.22 7.52 -6.12
N ALA A 85 1.33 8.06 -5.30
CA ALA A 85 0.05 7.42 -5.02
C ALA A 85 -0.86 7.50 -6.25
N ARG A 86 -1.42 6.35 -6.62
CA ARG A 86 -2.54 6.27 -7.54
C ARG A 86 -3.82 6.12 -6.72
N SER A 87 -4.89 6.74 -7.21
CA SER A 87 -6.24 6.68 -6.63
C SER A 87 -6.54 5.27 -6.09
N PRO A 88 -7.11 5.09 -4.89
CA PRO A 88 -7.99 6.02 -4.15
C PRO A 88 -7.31 6.97 -3.14
N PHE A 89 -8.13 7.82 -2.51
CA PHE A 89 -7.76 8.84 -1.50
C PHE A 89 -6.86 8.28 -0.38
N PHE A 90 -7.07 7.02 0.03
CA PHE A 90 -6.26 6.36 1.06
C PHE A 90 -4.80 6.16 0.65
N SER A 91 -4.51 5.74 -0.59
CA SER A 91 -3.14 5.64 -1.13
C SER A 91 -2.39 6.97 -1.04
N THR A 92 -3.09 8.09 -1.23
CA THR A 92 -2.48 9.42 -1.10
C THR A 92 -2.28 9.81 0.36
N SER A 93 -3.29 9.54 1.19
CA SER A 93 -3.28 9.88 2.62
C SER A 93 -2.14 9.18 3.36
N ILE A 94 -1.95 7.89 3.10
CA ILE A 94 -0.94 7.05 3.77
C ILE A 94 0.51 7.54 3.53
N LEU A 95 0.77 8.22 2.40
CA LEU A 95 2.07 8.83 2.10
C LEU A 95 2.22 10.27 2.61
N LYS A 96 1.13 10.99 2.90
CA LYS A 96 1.16 12.44 3.14
C LYS A 96 0.73 12.89 4.53
N SER A 97 -0.07 12.10 5.26
CA SER A 97 -0.66 12.54 6.53
C SER A 97 -0.47 11.47 7.60
N ALA A 98 0.26 11.73 8.69
CA ALA A 98 0.50 10.73 9.74
C ALA A 98 -0.80 10.23 10.44
N ASP A 99 -1.89 10.99 10.32
CA ASP A 99 -3.23 10.67 10.82
C ASP A 99 -4.14 10.00 9.76
N TYR A 100 -3.56 9.39 8.73
CA TYR A 100 -4.29 8.75 7.63
C TYR A 100 -5.32 7.70 8.09
N MET A 101 -5.07 6.99 9.19
CA MET A 101 -6.02 6.00 9.72
C MET A 101 -7.26 6.68 10.29
N SER A 102 -7.08 7.62 11.23
CA SER A 102 -8.19 8.27 11.93
C SER A 102 -9.03 9.14 10.99
N ARG A 103 -8.41 9.80 10.00
CA ARG A 103 -9.11 10.58 8.97
C ARG A 103 -10.08 9.76 8.13
N HIS A 104 -9.81 8.47 7.98
CA HIS A 104 -10.64 7.54 7.22
C HIS A 104 -11.55 6.69 8.12
N GLY A 105 -11.56 6.95 9.44
CA GLY A 105 -12.33 6.15 10.39
C GLY A 105 -11.83 4.70 10.47
N LEU A 106 -10.54 4.49 10.30
CA LEU A 106 -9.89 3.18 10.27
C LEU A 106 -9.01 2.98 11.50
N ALA A 107 -8.88 1.72 11.90
CA ALA A 107 -7.98 1.21 12.92
C ALA A 107 -7.33 -0.07 12.42
N CYS A 108 -6.27 -0.51 13.10
CA CYS A 108 -5.69 -1.82 12.85
C CYS A 108 -6.72 -2.90 13.17
N ALA A 109 -6.75 -3.95 12.33
CA ALA A 109 -7.69 -5.06 12.45
C ALA A 109 -7.20 -6.18 13.38
N LYS A 110 -5.99 -6.05 13.95
CA LYS A 110 -5.39 -7.02 14.86
C LYS A 110 -5.80 -6.79 16.31
#